data_AF-A0A950IB02-F1
#
_entry.id   AF-A0A950IB02-F1
#
_cell.length_a   1.000
_cell.length_b   1.000
_cell.length_c   1.000
_cell.angle_alpha   90.00
_cell.angle_beta   90.00
_cell.angle_gamma   90.00
#
_symmetry.space_group_name_H-M   'P 1'
#
loop_
_entity.id
_entity.type
_entity.pdbx_description
1 polymer ?
#
loop_
_entity_poly.entity_id
_entity_poly.type
_entity_poly.pdbx_seq_one_letter_code
_entity_poly.pdbx_strand_id
1 'polypeptide(L)'
;MGFLEKLFKLETHKTDVKTELVAGLTTFLTMAYIIFVNPSILGDAGMPRDSVFVATCIAAAIGTLIMALYANYPIALAPGMGLNAYFAYFVVGHLHYSWQVALGAVFVSGCLFVAVTLFRVREMIVNGIPQSIRTAITA
;
A
#
# COMPACT_ATOMS: atom_id res chain seq x y z
N MET A 1 3.68 -32.99 8.38
CA MET A 1 3.10 -31.64 8.52
C MET A 1 3.76 -30.72 7.52
N GLY A 2 3.02 -30.25 6.52
CA GLY A 2 3.57 -29.54 5.35
C GLY A 2 4.19 -28.18 5.69
N PHE A 3 5.09 -27.70 4.82
CA PHE A 3 5.75 -26.39 4.92
C PHE A 3 4.76 -25.23 5.09
N LEU A 4 3.62 -25.30 4.38
CA LEU A 4 2.55 -24.31 4.46
C LEU A 4 1.88 -24.25 5.84
N GLU A 5 1.76 -25.37 6.55
CA GLU A 5 1.19 -25.42 7.90
C GLU A 5 2.12 -24.76 8.92
N LYS A 6 3.43 -24.96 8.79
CA LYS A 6 4.42 -24.31 9.66
C LYS A 6 4.53 -22.81 9.43
N LEU A 7 4.35 -22.36 8.18
CA LEU A 7 4.53 -20.96 7.80
C LEU A 7 3.25 -20.14 8.03
N PHE A 8 2.08 -20.63 7.57
CA PHE A 8 0.81 -19.90 7.58
C PHE A 8 -0.18 -20.35 8.66
N LYS A 9 0.11 -21.45 9.38
CA LYS A 9 -0.72 -21.97 10.49
C LYS A 9 -2.19 -22.16 10.10
N LEU A 10 -2.45 -22.83 8.97
CA LEU A 10 -3.78 -22.93 8.38
C LEU A 10 -4.78 -23.63 9.32
N GLU A 11 -4.36 -24.65 10.08
CA GLU A 11 -5.22 -25.30 11.08
C GLU A 11 -5.58 -24.37 12.24
N THR A 12 -4.66 -23.47 12.63
CA THR A 12 -4.92 -22.46 13.68
C THR A 12 -5.91 -21.40 13.19
N HIS A 13 -5.84 -21.05 11.90
CA HIS A 13 -6.79 -20.14 11.25
C HIS A 13 -8.08 -20.83 10.78
N LYS A 14 -8.19 -22.16 10.95
CA LYS A 14 -9.32 -22.99 10.50
C LYS A 14 -9.60 -22.86 8.99
N THR A 15 -8.55 -22.73 8.17
CA THR A 15 -8.65 -22.59 6.71
C THR A 15 -7.98 -23.77 6.00
N ASP A 16 -8.25 -23.91 4.70
CA ASP A 16 -7.64 -24.92 3.84
C ASP A 16 -7.06 -24.29 2.58
N VAL A 17 -6.13 -24.99 1.93
CA VAL A 17 -5.40 -24.48 0.75
C VAL A 17 -6.32 -24.09 -0.40
N LYS A 18 -7.46 -24.76 -0.60
CA LYS A 18 -8.40 -24.39 -1.67
C LYS A 18 -9.08 -23.07 -1.34
N THR A 19 -9.52 -22.90 -0.11
CA THR A 19 -10.15 -21.64 0.37
C THR A 19 -9.18 -20.47 0.25
N GLU A 20 -7.93 -20.62 0.66
CA GLU A 20 -6.89 -19.57 0.53
C GLU A 20 -6.61 -19.20 -0.93
N LEU A 21 -6.56 -20.19 -1.84
CA LEU A 21 -6.36 -19.94 -3.25
C LEU A 21 -7.53 -19.15 -3.86
N VAL A 22 -8.77 -19.52 -3.52
CA VAL A 22 -9.98 -18.83 -3.98
C VAL A 22 -10.06 -17.43 -3.40
N ALA A 23 -9.75 -17.25 -2.11
CA ALA A 23 -9.67 -15.94 -1.46
C ALA A 23 -8.63 -15.04 -2.13
N GLY A 24 -7.41 -15.56 -2.35
CA GLY A 24 -6.35 -14.84 -3.04
C GLY A 24 -6.73 -14.43 -4.47
N LEU A 25 -7.35 -15.33 -5.24
CA LEU A 25 -7.86 -15.02 -6.58
C LEU A 25 -8.95 -13.94 -6.54
N THR A 26 -9.85 -14.02 -5.55
CA THR A 26 -10.92 -13.04 -5.38
C THR A 26 -10.34 -11.66 -5.06
N THR A 27 -9.37 -11.58 -4.15
CA THR A 27 -8.65 -10.35 -3.82
C THR A 27 -7.84 -9.81 -5.01
N PHE A 28 -7.23 -10.68 -5.81
CA PHE A 28 -6.56 -10.26 -7.04
C PHE A 28 -7.55 -9.60 -8.02
N LEU A 29 -8.68 -10.25 -8.26
CA LEU A 29 -9.71 -9.75 -9.18
C LEU A 29 -10.30 -8.41 -8.71
N THR A 30 -10.49 -8.20 -7.41
CA THR A 30 -10.99 -6.91 -6.89
C THR A 30 -10.00 -5.77 -7.07
N MET A 31 -8.70 -6.06 -7.10
CA MET A 31 -7.65 -5.06 -7.34
C MET A 31 -7.23 -4.94 -8.81
N ALA A 32 -7.65 -5.86 -9.68
CA ALA A 32 -7.19 -5.94 -11.05
C ALA A 32 -7.47 -4.66 -11.87
N TYR A 33 -8.47 -3.85 -11.50
CA TYR A 33 -8.72 -2.57 -12.14
C TYR A 33 -7.51 -1.61 -12.06
N ILE A 34 -6.68 -1.70 -11.02
CA ILE A 34 -5.49 -0.87 -10.80
C ILE A 34 -4.50 -1.03 -11.95
N ILE A 35 -4.44 -2.23 -12.53
CA ILE A 35 -3.59 -2.58 -13.66
C ILE A 35 -3.87 -1.67 -14.87
N PHE A 36 -5.11 -1.22 -15.05
CA PHE A 36 -5.51 -0.32 -16.14
C PHE A 36 -5.59 1.14 -15.71
N VAL A 37 -6.12 1.40 -14.52
CA VAL A 37 -6.39 2.77 -14.07
C VAL A 37 -5.11 3.49 -13.66
N ASN A 38 -4.17 2.83 -12.99
CA ASN A 38 -2.95 3.50 -12.52
C ASN A 38 -2.06 3.99 -13.68
N PRO A 39 -1.77 3.17 -14.72
CA PRO A 39 -1.03 3.64 -15.89
C PRO A 39 -1.77 4.73 -16.67
N SER A 40 -3.11 4.73 -16.68
CA SER A 40 -3.89 5.81 -17.30
C SER A 40 -3.66 7.14 -16.57
N ILE A 41 -3.85 7.16 -15.24
CA ILE A 41 -3.72 8.38 -14.42
C ILE A 41 -2.29 8.94 -14.50
N LEU A 42 -1.27 8.08 -14.30
CA LEU A 42 0.12 8.53 -14.34
C LEU A 42 0.59 8.83 -15.78
N GLY A 43 -0.05 8.21 -16.78
CA GLY A 43 0.14 8.57 -18.18
C GLY A 43 -0.32 9.99 -18.50
N ASP A 44 -1.42 10.45 -17.88
CA ASP A 44 -1.89 11.83 -18.02
C ASP A 44 -0.89 12.84 -17.42
N ALA A 45 -0.09 12.41 -16.44
CA ALA A 45 1.03 13.19 -15.88
C ALA A 45 2.29 13.17 -16.76
N GLY A 46 2.27 12.49 -17.91
CA GLY A 46 3.39 12.40 -18.84
C GLY A 46 4.39 11.25 -18.56
N MET A 47 4.02 10.27 -17.73
CA MET A 47 4.84 9.06 -17.53
C MET A 47 4.60 8.01 -18.62
N PRO A 48 5.62 7.21 -19.01
CA PRO A 48 5.43 6.09 -19.93
C PRO A 48 4.51 5.02 -19.34
N ARG A 49 3.35 4.81 -19.98
CA ARG A 49 2.30 3.90 -19.47
C ARG A 49 2.79 2.47 -19.28
N ASP A 50 3.55 1.95 -20.24
CA ASP A 50 4.08 0.58 -20.18
C ASP A 50 5.05 0.39 -19.00
N SER A 51 5.93 1.37 -18.76
CA SER A 51 6.87 1.33 -17.64
C SER A 51 6.16 1.43 -16.30
N VAL A 52 5.15 2.30 -16.19
CA VAL A 52 4.34 2.45 -14.98
C VAL A 52 3.53 1.19 -14.68
N PHE A 53 2.97 0.56 -15.70
CA PHE A 53 2.26 -0.72 -15.58
C PHE A 53 3.15 -1.77 -14.93
N VAL A 54 4.34 -1.99 -15.50
CA VAL A 54 5.28 -3.01 -15.01
C VAL A 54 5.74 -2.67 -13.59
N ALA A 55 6.10 -1.41 -13.34
CA ALA A 55 6.51 -0.94 -12.02
C ALA A 55 5.41 -1.16 -10.96
N THR A 56 4.16 -0.89 -11.29
CA THR A 56 3.02 -1.08 -10.39
C THR A 56 2.81 -2.55 -10.04
N CYS A 57 2.80 -3.42 -11.05
CA CYS A 57 2.62 -4.86 -10.86
C CYS A 57 3.74 -5.46 -10.00
N ILE A 58 5.00 -5.09 -10.27
CA ILE A 58 6.15 -5.57 -9.50
C ILE A 58 6.12 -5.03 -8.06
N ALA A 59 5.84 -3.74 -7.87
CA ALA A 59 5.77 -3.14 -6.54
C ALA A 59 4.64 -3.75 -5.68
N ALA A 60 3.45 -3.95 -6.27
CA ALA A 60 2.33 -4.59 -5.60
C ALA A 60 2.61 -6.07 -5.27
N ALA A 61 3.24 -6.80 -6.19
CA ALA A 61 3.64 -8.19 -5.96
C ALA A 61 4.66 -8.31 -4.83
N ILE A 62 5.71 -7.47 -4.83
CA ILE A 62 6.72 -7.46 -3.77
C ILE A 62 6.10 -7.05 -2.43
N GLY A 63 5.29 -5.99 -2.40
CA GLY A 63 4.63 -5.54 -1.17
C GLY A 63 3.72 -6.63 -0.58
N THR A 64 2.91 -7.26 -1.42
CA THR A 64 2.03 -8.36 -1.01
C THR A 64 2.85 -9.59 -0.57
N LEU A 65 3.98 -9.89 -1.21
CA LEU A 65 4.85 -10.99 -0.82
C LEU A 65 5.51 -10.75 0.54
N ILE A 66 5.93 -9.52 0.82
CA ILE A 66 6.47 -9.14 2.14
C ILE A 66 5.39 -9.32 3.21
N MET A 67 4.15 -8.91 2.94
CA MET A 67 3.04 -9.11 3.88
C MET A 67 2.74 -10.60 4.10
N ALA A 68 2.77 -11.40 3.04
CA ALA A 68 2.55 -12.85 3.14
C ALA A 68 3.68 -13.56 3.90
N LEU A 69 4.95 -13.30 3.58
CA LEU A 69 6.07 -14.10 4.12
C LEU A 69 6.65 -13.56 5.42
N TYR A 70 6.71 -12.23 5.59
CA TYR A 70 7.32 -11.61 6.77
C TYR A 70 6.28 -11.27 7.84
N ALA A 71 5.18 -10.60 7.44
CA ALA A 71 4.13 -10.24 8.39
C ALA A 71 3.14 -11.39 8.66
N ASN A 72 3.08 -12.39 7.76
CA ASN A 72 2.12 -13.49 7.80
C ASN A 72 0.68 -12.99 8.00
N TYR A 73 0.31 -11.94 7.24
CA TYR A 73 -0.96 -11.26 7.38
C TYR A 73 -1.71 -11.24 6.04
N PRO A 74 -3.01 -11.61 6.00
CA PRO A 74 -3.78 -11.73 4.76
C PRO A 74 -4.26 -10.37 4.24
N ILE A 75 -3.32 -9.45 3.98
CA ILE A 75 -3.57 -8.15 3.34
C ILE A 75 -2.77 -8.07 2.05
N ALA A 76 -3.47 -7.77 0.96
CA ALA A 76 -2.84 -7.40 -0.29
C ALA A 76 -2.51 -5.91 -0.32
N LEU A 77 -1.33 -5.58 -0.84
CA LEU A 77 -0.86 -4.20 -0.95
C LEU A 77 -0.87 -3.75 -2.40
N ALA A 78 -1.50 -2.61 -2.63
CA ALA A 78 -1.65 -1.97 -3.92
C ALA A 78 -1.54 -0.45 -3.76
N PRO A 79 -1.26 0.31 -4.84
CA PRO A 79 -1.12 1.76 -4.74
C PRO A 79 -2.42 2.46 -4.32
N GLY A 80 -2.28 3.49 -3.50
CA GLY A 80 -3.40 4.34 -3.09
C GLY A 80 -3.88 5.24 -4.22
N MET A 81 -4.99 4.86 -4.87
CA MET A 81 -5.48 5.54 -6.08
C MET A 81 -5.76 7.04 -5.90
N GLY A 82 -6.24 7.47 -4.72
CA GLY A 82 -6.49 8.89 -4.44
C GLY A 82 -5.20 9.74 -4.42
N LEU A 83 -4.10 9.20 -3.91
CA LEU A 83 -2.80 9.88 -3.89
C LEU A 83 -2.22 10.00 -5.29
N ASN A 84 -2.43 8.99 -6.14
CA ASN A 84 -1.99 9.03 -7.54
C ASN A 84 -2.78 10.05 -8.36
N ALA A 85 -4.09 10.18 -8.11
CA ALA A 85 -4.91 11.22 -8.73
C ALA A 85 -4.47 12.63 -8.30
N TYR A 86 -4.19 12.83 -7.00
CA TYR A 86 -3.63 14.09 -6.50
C TYR A 86 -2.27 14.40 -7.16
N PHE A 87 -1.38 13.42 -7.22
CA PHE A 87 -0.09 13.56 -7.89
C PHE A 87 -0.24 13.99 -9.36
N ALA A 88 -1.06 13.28 -10.14
CA ALA A 88 -1.17 13.51 -11.57
C ALA A 88 -1.91 14.80 -11.91
N TYR A 89 -3.08 15.04 -11.30
CA TYR A 89 -3.95 16.14 -11.70
C TYR A 89 -3.66 17.43 -10.93
N PHE A 90 -3.27 17.35 -9.65
CA PHE A 90 -2.97 18.54 -8.87
C PHE A 90 -1.50 18.94 -8.98
N VAL A 91 -0.56 18.04 -8.66
CA VAL A 91 0.87 18.41 -8.61
C VAL A 91 1.45 18.60 -10.01
N VAL A 92 1.22 17.65 -10.91
CA VAL A 92 1.74 17.75 -12.29
C VAL A 92 0.82 18.60 -13.16
N GLY A 93 -0.49 18.37 -13.09
CA GLY A 93 -1.48 19.09 -13.88
C GLY A 93 -1.64 20.57 -13.50
N HIS A 94 -2.03 20.85 -12.25
CA HIS A 94 -2.36 22.22 -11.81
C HIS A 94 -1.15 23.05 -11.39
N LEU A 95 -0.20 22.48 -10.65
CA LEU A 95 1.02 23.18 -10.22
C LEU A 95 2.11 23.20 -11.29
N HIS A 96 1.90 22.53 -12.43
CA HIS A 96 2.82 22.48 -13.58
C HIS A 96 4.24 21.97 -13.23
N TYR A 97 4.39 21.19 -12.17
CA TYR A 97 5.67 20.54 -11.87
C TYR A 97 5.91 19.35 -12.79
N SER A 98 7.16 19.06 -13.10
CA SER A 98 7.49 17.84 -13.83
C SER A 98 7.27 16.61 -12.94
N TRP A 99 6.85 15.51 -13.54
CA TRP A 99 6.59 14.26 -12.81
C TRP A 99 7.85 13.73 -12.11
N GLN A 100 9.05 14.03 -12.60
CA GLN A 100 10.32 13.69 -11.97
C GLN A 100 10.53 14.44 -10.66
N VAL A 101 10.24 15.75 -10.64
CA VAL A 101 10.34 16.59 -9.43
C VAL A 101 9.29 16.15 -8.41
N ALA A 102 8.07 15.88 -8.86
CA ALA A 102 7.00 15.38 -8.00
C ALA A 102 7.36 14.01 -7.39
N LEU A 103 7.95 13.08 -8.16
CA LEU A 103 8.45 11.81 -7.63
C LEU A 103 9.58 12.01 -6.62
N GLY A 104 10.46 13.01 -6.83
CA GLY A 104 11.47 13.41 -5.86
C GLY A 104 10.87 13.84 -4.53
N ALA A 105 9.79 14.63 -4.56
CA ALA A 105 9.06 15.02 -3.35
C ALA A 105 8.41 13.82 -2.65
N VAL A 106 7.82 12.88 -3.41
CA VAL A 106 7.27 11.62 -2.86
C VAL A 106 8.36 10.79 -2.17
N PHE A 107 9.54 10.69 -2.79
CA PHE A 107 10.68 9.98 -2.21
C PHE A 107 11.14 10.61 -0.89
N VAL A 108 11.31 11.93 -0.86
CA VAL A 108 11.69 12.66 0.36
C VAL A 108 10.63 12.49 1.46
N SER A 109 9.35 12.60 1.11
CA SER A 109 8.24 12.34 2.04
C SER A 109 8.28 10.92 2.61
N GLY A 110 8.59 9.92 1.77
CA GLY A 110 8.79 8.54 2.20
C GLY A 110 9.94 8.38 3.20
N CYS A 111 11.09 9.00 2.93
CA CYS A 111 12.22 9.02 3.86
C CYS A 111 11.87 9.68 5.20
N LEU A 112 11.17 10.83 5.15
CA LEU A 112 10.69 11.51 6.35
C LEU A 112 9.70 10.63 7.13
N PHE A 113 8.79 9.94 6.44
CA PHE A 113 7.82 9.05 7.07
C PHE A 113 8.50 7.87 7.79
N VAL A 114 9.54 7.27 7.18
CA VAL A 114 10.36 6.24 7.82
C VAL A 114 11.07 6.81 9.05
N ALA A 115 11.68 7.98 8.95
CA ALA A 115 12.34 8.64 10.09
C ALA A 115 11.35 8.86 11.24
N VAL A 116 10.19 9.47 10.98
CA VAL A 116 9.12 9.71 11.97
C VAL A 116 8.65 8.40 12.63
N THR A 117 8.55 7.32 11.85
CA THR A 117 8.18 5.99 12.35
C THR A 117 9.23 5.42 13.28
N LEU A 118 10.52 5.56 12.94
CA LEU A 118 11.65 5.12 13.77
C LEU A 118 11.76 5.92 15.07
N PHE A 119 11.52 7.23 15.02
CA PHE A 119 11.54 8.11 16.20
C PHE A 119 10.30 7.97 17.09
N ARG A 120 9.36 7.06 16.79
CA ARG A 120 8.14 6.79 17.57
C ARG A 120 7.31 8.05 17.89
N VAL A 121 7.37 9.07 17.02
CA VAL A 121 6.61 10.32 17.19
C VAL A 121 5.10 10.04 17.29
N ARG A 122 4.61 8.98 16.63
CA ARG A 122 3.23 8.50 16.76
C ARG A 122 2.84 8.20 18.22
N GLU A 123 3.74 7.63 18.99
CA GLU A 123 3.51 7.23 20.38
C GLU A 123 3.53 8.47 21.29
N MET A 124 4.38 9.45 20.97
CA MET A 124 4.41 10.76 21.63
C MET A 124 3.12 11.56 21.41
N ILE A 125 2.61 11.60 20.18
CA ILE A 125 1.35 12.30 19.87
C ILE A 125 0.19 11.65 20.63
N VAL A 126 0.08 10.32 20.58
CA VAL A 126 -0.97 9.57 21.28
C VAL A 126 -0.88 9.80 22.78
N ASN A 127 0.31 9.77 23.38
CA ASN A 127 0.51 10.05 24.81
C ASN A 127 0.31 11.53 25.18
N GLY A 128 0.39 12.44 24.21
CA GLY A 128 0.05 13.85 24.40
C GLY A 128 -1.45 14.14 24.41
N ILE A 129 -2.30 13.20 23.98
CA ILE A 129 -3.75 13.36 24.02
C ILE A 129 -4.25 13.14 25.47
N PRO A 130 -4.91 14.13 26.09
CA PRO A 130 -5.48 13.99 27.43
C PRO A 130 -6.42 12.79 27.53
N GLN A 131 -6.35 12.07 28.64
CA GLN A 131 -7.19 10.89 28.89
C GLN A 131 -8.69 11.16 28.64
N SER A 132 -9.18 12.36 28.96
CA SER A 132 -10.57 12.76 28.70
C SER A 132 -10.98 12.68 27.22
N ILE A 133 -10.12 13.08 26.29
CA ILE A 133 -10.37 12.97 24.84
C ILE A 133 -10.24 11.51 24.40
N ARG A 134 -9.28 10.77 24.96
CA ARG A 134 -9.07 9.36 24.62
C ARG A 134 -10.27 8.48 25.01
N THR A 135 -10.85 8.70 26.19
CA THR A 135 -12.03 7.96 26.65
C THR A 135 -13.28 8.29 25.83
N ALA A 136 -13.47 9.55 25.42
CA ALA A 136 -14.63 9.96 24.62
C ALA A 136 -14.67 9.39 23.20
N ILE A 137 -13.52 9.04 22.62
CA ILE A 137 -13.44 8.43 21.27
C ILE A 137 -13.78 6.93 21.29
N THR A 138 -13.70 6.28 22.46
CA THR A 138 -13.86 4.83 22.60
C THR A 138 -15.24 4.41 23.15
N ALA A 139 -16.06 5.36 23.60
CA ALA A 139 -17.41 5.16 24.12
C ALA A 139 -18.45 5.56 23.07
#